data_AF-A0A914CC27-F1
#
_entry.id   AF-A0A914CC27-F1
#
_cell.length_a   1.000
_cell.length_b   1.000
_cell.length_c   1.000
_cell.angle_alpha   90.00
_cell.angle_beta   90.00
_cell.angle_gamma   90.00
#
_symmetry.space_group_name_H-M   'P 1'
#
loop_
_entity.id
_entity.type
_entity.pdbx_description
1 polymer ?
#
loop_
_entity_poly.entity_id
_entity_poly.type
_entity_poly.pdbx_seq_one_letter_code
_entity_poly.pdbx_strand_id
1 'polypeptide(L)'
;MNILPVDPENKHNLGQNMITLKEGEEWRRVRNLLTPAFTTGKLRMLIPEFNHCSKDLAKIIEKYAEDQKDIPLKDLMNKFTMSVIARTAFAADVNAFDDEEAPILQNSKELFDIFRSKGSVSLFFLRKEIKILKNVDGD
;
A
#
# COMPACT_ATOMS: atom_id res chain seq x y z
N MET A 1 -7.80 -20.25 3.07
CA MET A 1 -9.09 -19.58 2.82
C MET A 1 -8.85 -18.59 1.68
N ASN A 2 -9.18 -18.95 0.44
CA ASN A 2 -8.88 -18.11 -0.73
C ASN A 2 -9.95 -17.01 -0.85
N ILE A 3 -9.55 -15.80 -0.49
CA ILE A 3 -10.42 -14.61 -0.34
C ILE A 3 -10.78 -13.96 -1.67
N LEU A 4 -10.20 -14.42 -2.79
CA LEU A 4 -10.47 -13.94 -4.13
C LEU A 4 -10.62 -15.15 -5.08
N PRO A 5 -11.62 -15.16 -5.98
CA PRO A 5 -11.72 -16.19 -7.00
C PRO A 5 -10.52 -16.03 -7.95
N VAL A 6 -9.53 -16.91 -7.80
CA VAL A 6 -8.41 -17.02 -8.74
C VAL A 6 -8.93 -17.79 -9.95
N ASP A 7 -9.00 -17.13 -11.10
CA ASP A 7 -9.30 -17.78 -12.37
C ASP A 7 -8.26 -18.90 -12.61
N PRO A 8 -8.68 -20.18 -12.66
CA PRO A 8 -7.77 -21.30 -12.78
C PRO A 8 -7.00 -21.32 -14.11
N GLU A 9 -7.48 -20.63 -15.16
CA GLU A 9 -6.80 -20.55 -16.46
C GLU A 9 -5.74 -19.44 -16.52
N ASN A 10 -5.76 -18.46 -15.61
CA ASN A 10 -4.95 -17.24 -15.73
C ASN A 10 -4.07 -16.94 -14.50
N LYS A 11 -3.54 -17.99 -13.87
CA LYS A 11 -2.76 -17.95 -12.62
C LYS A 11 -1.52 -17.03 -12.64
N HIS A 12 -1.04 -16.62 -13.82
CA HIS A 12 0.20 -15.85 -13.97
C HIS A 12 0.02 -14.33 -13.96
N ASN A 13 -1.23 -13.82 -14.01
CA ASN A 13 -1.46 -12.39 -14.13
C ASN A 13 -1.75 -11.75 -12.77
N LEU A 14 -0.69 -11.45 -12.00
CA LEU A 14 -0.78 -10.83 -10.66
C LEU A 14 -1.71 -9.60 -10.62
N GLY A 15 -1.82 -8.87 -11.73
CA GLY A 15 -2.62 -7.66 -11.80
C GLY A 15 -4.14 -7.87 -11.80
N GLN A 16 -4.63 -9.06 -12.17
CA GLN A 16 -6.07 -9.30 -12.33
C GLN A 16 -6.88 -9.18 -11.05
N ASN A 17 -6.24 -9.38 -9.90
CA ASN A 17 -6.86 -9.31 -8.58
C ASN A 17 -6.63 -7.95 -7.88
N MET A 18 -5.90 -7.02 -8.50
CA MET A 18 -5.68 -5.70 -7.93
C MET A 18 -6.97 -4.88 -7.99
N ILE A 19 -7.47 -4.47 -6.81
CA ILE A 19 -8.66 -3.61 -6.69
C ILE A 19 -8.56 -2.33 -7.51
N THR A 20 -7.34 -1.82 -7.71
CA THR A 20 -7.05 -0.60 -8.48
C THR A 20 -7.31 -0.74 -9.98
N LEU A 21 -7.36 -1.97 -10.52
CA LEU A 21 -7.64 -2.26 -11.93
C LEU A 21 -9.09 -2.71 -12.18
N LYS A 22 -9.90 -2.86 -11.13
CA LYS A 22 -11.30 -3.30 -11.23
C LYS A 22 -12.25 -2.12 -11.45
N GLU A 23 -13.36 -2.37 -12.16
CA GLU A 23 -14.43 -1.39 -12.38
C GLU A 23 -15.81 -1.97 -12.04
N GLY A 24 -16.80 -1.09 -11.87
CA GLY A 24 -18.21 -1.47 -11.71
C GLY A 24 -18.46 -2.45 -10.57
N GLU A 25 -19.24 -3.51 -10.86
CA GLU A 25 -19.62 -4.53 -9.88
C GLU A 25 -18.44 -5.38 -9.40
N GLU A 26 -17.40 -5.59 -10.22
CA GLU A 26 -16.20 -6.30 -9.75
C GLU A 26 -15.44 -5.51 -8.69
N TRP A 27 -15.26 -4.20 -8.91
CA TRP A 27 -14.67 -3.31 -7.90
C TRP A 27 -15.52 -3.28 -6.64
N ARG A 28 -16.85 -3.19 -6.78
CA ARG A 28 -17.79 -3.17 -5.66
C ARG A 28 -17.68 -4.45 -4.83
N ARG A 29 -17.63 -5.61 -5.50
CA ARG A 29 -17.47 -6.91 -4.87
C ARG A 29 -16.15 -7.00 -4.08
N VAL A 30 -15.01 -6.70 -4.72
CA VAL A 30 -13.69 -6.76 -4.06
C VAL A 30 -13.61 -5.76 -2.90
N ARG A 31 -14.11 -4.53 -3.08
CA ARG A 31 -14.16 -3.52 -2.01
C ARG A 31 -14.99 -3.99 -0.82
N ASN A 32 -16.17 -4.57 -1.06
CA ASN A 32 -17.04 -5.08 0.00
C ASN A 32 -16.37 -6.20 0.80
N LEU A 33 -15.53 -7.02 0.15
CA LEU A 33 -14.74 -8.06 0.83
C LEU A 33 -13.62 -7.48 1.70
N LEU A 34 -12.96 -6.39 1.28
CA LEU A 34 -11.86 -5.77 2.03
C LEU A 34 -12.35 -4.86 3.17
N THR A 35 -13.49 -4.20 3.00
CA THR A 35 -14.01 -3.18 3.93
C THR A 35 -14.05 -3.63 5.41
N PRO A 36 -14.48 -4.87 5.75
CA PRO A 36 -14.51 -5.34 7.13
C PRO A 36 -13.15 -5.34 7.85
N ALA A 37 -12.04 -5.48 7.10
CA ALA A 37 -10.68 -5.46 7.66
C ALA A 37 -10.25 -4.06 8.12
N PHE A 38 -10.87 -3.01 7.59
CA PHE A 38 -10.52 -1.60 7.85
C PHE A 38 -11.56 -0.85 8.68
N THR A 39 -12.37 -1.56 9.47
CA THR A 39 -13.27 -0.91 10.44
C THR A 39 -12.49 -0.21 11.54
N THR A 40 -13.07 0.82 12.16
CA THR A 40 -12.43 1.54 13.28
C THR A 40 -12.00 0.60 14.41
N GLY A 41 -12.80 -0.43 14.72
CA GLY A 41 -12.45 -1.43 15.72
C GLY A 41 -11.19 -2.21 15.35
N LYS A 42 -11.08 -2.67 14.09
CA LYS A 42 -9.88 -3.36 13.59
C LYS A 42 -8.67 -2.44 13.55
N LEU A 43 -8.82 -1.20 13.10
CA LEU A 43 -7.72 -0.22 13.09
C LEU A 43 -7.20 0.07 14.50
N ARG A 44 -8.08 0.17 15.51
CA ARG A 44 -7.64 0.33 16.91
C ARG A 44 -6.82 -0.86 17.40
N MET A 45 -7.12 -2.08 16.95
CA MET A 45 -6.33 -3.26 17.28
C MET A 45 -4.92 -3.23 16.67
N LEU A 46 -4.67 -2.44 15.62
CA LEU A 46 -3.35 -2.30 14.98
C LEU A 46 -2.46 -1.24 15.63
N ILE A 47 -3.00 -0.39 16.51
CA ILE A 47 -2.25 0.69 17.19
C ILE A 47 -0.97 0.18 17.89
N PRO A 48 -0.96 -0.99 18.58
CA PRO A 48 0.27 -1.51 19.18
C PRO A 48 1.41 -1.68 18.17
N GLU A 49 1.13 -2.15 16.95
CA GLU A 49 2.13 -2.31 15.91
C GLU A 49 2.62 -0.95 15.37
N PHE A 50 1.73 0.04 15.24
CA PHE A 50 2.13 1.40 14.88
C PHE A 50 3.06 2.02 15.93
N ASN A 51 2.77 1.80 17.21
CA ASN A 51 3.61 2.28 18.31
C ASN A 51 4.96 1.58 18.34
N HIS A 52 5.01 0.28 18.00
CA HIS A 52 6.26 -0.45 17.89
C HIS A 52 7.15 0.15 16.79
N CYS A 53 6.64 0.25 15.56
CA CYS A 53 7.37 0.87 14.45
C CYS A 53 7.77 2.32 14.73
N SER A 54 6.91 3.08 15.43
CA SER A 54 7.20 4.49 15.80
C SER A 54 8.36 4.60 16.79
N LYS A 55 8.48 3.66 17.72
CA LYS A 55 9.62 3.63 18.65
C LYS A 55 10.93 3.36 17.92
N ASP A 56 10.93 2.45 16.96
CA ASP A 56 12.13 2.16 16.18
C ASP A 56 12.51 3.34 15.28
N LEU A 57 11.51 3.99 14.66
CA LEU A 57 11.71 5.24 13.93
C LEU A 57 12.32 6.33 14.82
N ALA A 58 11.83 6.52 16.04
CA ALA A 58 12.35 7.51 16.98
C ALA A 58 13.83 7.26 17.32
N LYS A 59 14.22 6.02 17.62
CA LYS A 59 15.63 5.66 17.89
C LYS A 59 16.54 6.01 16.72
N ILE A 60 16.09 5.76 15.49
CA ILE A 60 16.87 6.08 14.29
C ILE A 60 17.01 7.61 14.15
N ILE A 61 15.92 8.36 14.33
CA ILE A 61 15.96 9.83 14.28
C ILE A 61 16.90 10.41 15.35
N GLU A 62 16.85 9.88 16.58
CA GLU A 62 17.75 10.26 17.67
C GLU A 62 19.21 10.04 17.27
N LYS A 63 19.55 8.89 16.67
CA LYS A 63 20.90 8.59 16.17
C LYS A 63 21.37 9.59 15.10
N TYR A 64 20.51 9.96 14.15
CA TYR A 64 20.86 10.99 13.16
C TYR A 64 21.11 12.36 13.80
N ALA A 65 20.32 12.71 14.82
CA ALA A 65 20.48 13.96 15.55
C ALA A 65 21.78 13.99 16.37
N GLU A 66 22.13 12.89 17.05
CA GLU A 66 23.40 12.73 17.78
C GLU A 66 24.61 12.84 16.85
N ASP A 67 24.53 12.21 15.67
CA ASP A 67 25.57 12.26 14.64
C ASP A 67 25.63 13.61 13.89
N GLN A 68 24.69 14.53 14.15
CA GLN A 68 24.51 15.80 13.43
C GLN A 68 24.42 15.60 11.90
N LYS A 69 23.73 14.55 11.47
CA LYS A 69 23.58 14.20 10.05
C LYS A 69 22.19 14.56 9.54
N ASP A 70 22.14 14.88 8.25
CA ASP A 70 20.87 15.04 7.55
C ASP A 70 20.10 13.72 7.50
N ILE A 71 18.79 13.82 7.73
CA ILE A 71 17.89 12.65 7.72
C ILE A 71 17.36 12.44 6.29
N PRO A 72 17.59 11.27 5.68
CA PRO A 72 16.97 10.91 4.40
C PRO A 72 15.48 10.57 4.61
N LEU A 73 14.65 11.58 4.87
CA LEU A 73 13.27 11.44 5.33
C LEU A 73 12.42 10.52 4.44
N LYS A 74 12.59 10.59 3.11
CA LYS A 74 11.84 9.74 2.16
C LYS A 74 12.14 8.25 2.38
N ASP A 75 13.41 7.87 2.47
CA ASP A 75 13.80 6.47 2.66
C ASP A 75 13.37 5.97 4.03
N LEU A 76 13.55 6.80 5.06
CA LEU A 76 13.16 6.48 6.42
C LEU A 76 11.63 6.26 6.57
N MET A 77 10.82 7.11 5.97
CA MET A 77 9.36 6.97 5.97
C MET A 77 8.88 5.79 5.12
N ASN A 78 9.59 5.46 4.03
CA ASN A 78 9.32 4.25 3.26
C ASN A 78 9.57 3.00 4.12
N LYS A 79 10.72 2.92 4.80
CA LYS A 79 11.06 1.83 5.74
C LYS A 79 10.00 1.69 6.84
N PHE A 80 9.63 2.80 7.47
CA PHE A 80 8.56 2.83 8.48
C PHE A 80 7.22 2.29 7.95
N THR A 81 6.76 2.79 6.80
CA THR A 81 5.47 2.39 6.22
C THR A 81 5.47 0.91 5.87
N MET A 82 6.57 0.39 5.30
CA MET A 82 6.70 -1.01 4.95
C MET A 82 6.74 -1.93 6.17
N SER A 83 7.43 -1.53 7.25
CA SER A 83 7.40 -2.26 8.53
C SER A 83 5.99 -2.34 9.11
N VAL A 84 5.24 -1.22 9.08
CA VAL A 84 3.85 -1.19 9.53
C VAL A 84 2.98 -2.15 8.72
N ILE A 85 3.10 -2.15 7.39
CA ILE A 85 2.33 -3.05 6.52
C ILE A 85 2.70 -4.51 6.79
N ALA A 86 3.98 -4.84 6.89
CA ALA A 86 4.43 -6.20 7.13
C ALA A 86 3.91 -6.76 8.46
N ARG A 87 3.98 -5.97 9.53
CA ARG A 87 3.51 -6.38 10.86
C ARG A 87 1.99 -6.49 10.92
N THR A 88 1.27 -5.56 10.30
CA THR A 88 -0.20 -5.53 10.41
C THR A 88 -0.91 -6.45 9.42
N ALA A 89 -0.45 -6.52 8.17
CA ALA A 89 -1.10 -7.31 7.13
C ALA A 89 -0.57 -8.75 7.06
N PHE A 90 0.71 -8.96 7.36
CA PHE A 90 1.38 -10.26 7.21
C PHE A 90 1.87 -10.85 8.53
N ALA A 91 1.69 -10.17 9.66
CA ALA A 91 2.22 -10.56 10.96
C ALA A 91 3.73 -10.89 10.92
N ALA A 92 4.47 -10.17 10.06
CA ALA A 92 5.88 -10.38 9.81
C ALA A 92 6.69 -9.18 10.30
N ASP A 93 7.83 -9.47 10.94
CA ASP A 93 8.82 -8.45 11.30
C ASP A 93 9.95 -8.45 10.27
N VAL A 94 10.14 -7.34 9.57
CA VAL A 94 11.08 -7.23 8.44
C VAL A 94 12.33 -6.45 8.77
N ASN A 95 12.53 -6.09 10.04
CA ASN A 95 13.67 -5.32 10.54
C ASN A 95 14.18 -4.23 9.57
N ALA A 96 13.24 -3.46 8.99
CA ALA A 96 13.51 -2.61 7.83
C ALA A 96 14.49 -1.45 8.08
N PHE A 97 14.79 -1.19 9.36
CA PHE A 97 15.68 -0.12 9.78
C PHE A 97 17.14 -0.59 9.88
N ASP A 98 17.37 -1.87 10.15
CA ASP A 98 18.73 -2.45 10.25
C ASP A 98 19.15 -3.18 8.96
N ASP A 99 18.20 -3.77 8.23
CA ASP A 99 18.46 -4.54 7.02
C ASP A 99 18.04 -3.75 5.77
N GLU A 100 19.01 -3.12 5.10
CA GLU A 100 18.78 -2.38 3.85
C GLU A 100 18.45 -3.30 2.66
N GLU A 101 18.70 -4.61 2.77
CA GLU A 101 18.48 -5.60 1.71
C GLU A 101 17.23 -6.47 1.92
N ALA A 102 16.38 -6.15 2.89
CA ALA A 102 15.13 -6.86 3.07
C ALA A 102 14.34 -6.89 1.73
N PRO A 103 14.04 -8.07 1.15
CA PRO A 103 13.49 -8.17 -0.20
C PRO A 103 12.18 -7.38 -0.39
N ILE A 104 11.38 -7.24 0.68
CA ILE A 104 10.14 -6.47 0.64
C ILE A 104 10.40 -4.97 0.42
N LEU A 105 11.52 -4.43 0.92
CA LEU A 105 11.88 -3.03 0.78
C LEU A 105 12.35 -2.75 -0.64
N GLN A 106 13.23 -3.59 -1.19
CA GLN A 106 13.71 -3.46 -2.56
C GLN A 106 12.54 -3.53 -3.55
N ASN A 107 11.71 -4.57 -3.44
CA ASN A 107 10.54 -4.74 -4.28
C ASN A 107 9.53 -3.59 -4.13
N SER A 108 9.39 -3.03 -2.92
CA SER A 108 8.49 -1.88 -2.71
C SER A 108 8.99 -0.62 -3.42
N LYS A 109 10.31 -0.34 -3.41
CA LYS A 109 10.88 0.82 -4.09
C LYS A 109 10.62 0.76 -5.59
N GLU A 110 10.89 -0.39 -6.21
CA GLU A 110 10.62 -0.61 -7.64
C GLU A 110 9.14 -0.46 -7.97
N LEU A 111 8.25 -1.01 -7.14
CA LEU A 111 6.80 -0.88 -7.31
C LEU A 111 6.34 0.58 -7.22
N PHE A 112 6.80 1.33 -6.23
CA PHE A 112 6.45 2.75 -6.08
C PHE A 112 7.01 3.62 -7.20
N ASP A 113 8.19 3.29 -7.72
CA ASP A 113 8.75 3.96 -8.89
C ASP A 113 7.93 3.68 -10.15
N ILE A 114 7.41 2.46 -10.34
CA ILE A 114 6.44 2.14 -11.41
C ILE A 114 5.16 2.98 -11.26
N PHE A 115 4.62 3.07 -10.03
CA PHE A 115 3.44 3.90 -9.75
C PHE A 115 3.69 5.40 -10.01
N ARG A 116 4.92 5.88 -9.78
CA ARG A 116 5.35 7.26 -10.05
C ARG A 116 5.63 7.52 -11.53
N SER A 117 6.19 6.54 -12.24
CA SER A 117 6.78 6.68 -13.57
C SER A 117 5.78 6.77 -14.73
N LYS A 118 4.49 6.51 -14.53
CA LYS A 118 3.48 6.67 -15.59
C LYS A 118 2.27 7.41 -15.07
N GLY A 119 1.83 8.45 -15.79
CA GLY A 119 0.71 9.36 -15.51
C GLY A 119 -0.69 8.73 -15.41
N SER A 120 -0.80 7.52 -14.85
CA SER A 120 -2.02 6.74 -14.68
C SER A 120 -2.89 7.21 -13.51
N VAL A 121 -2.31 7.88 -12.51
CA VAL A 121 -3.12 8.48 -11.42
C VAL A 121 -4.00 9.60 -11.99
N SER A 122 -3.48 10.42 -12.90
CA SER A 122 -4.27 11.44 -13.61
C SER A 122 -5.35 10.79 -14.49
N LEU A 123 -5.06 9.65 -15.12
CA LEU A 123 -6.03 8.92 -15.95
C LEU A 123 -7.18 8.30 -15.14
N PHE A 124 -6.96 7.90 -13.88
CA PHE A 124 -8.02 7.37 -13.02
C PHE A 124 -9.06 8.44 -12.67
N PHE A 125 -8.62 9.68 -12.41
CA PHE A 125 -9.50 10.81 -12.15
C PHE A 125 -10.15 11.33 -13.46
N LEU A 126 -9.40 11.45 -14.55
CA LEU A 126 -9.92 11.90 -15.85
C LEU A 126 -10.93 10.91 -16.47
N ARG A 127 -10.73 9.59 -16.32
CA ARG A 127 -11.65 8.57 -16.87
C ARG A 127 -13.03 8.61 -16.23
N LYS A 128 -13.12 9.03 -14.95
CA LYS A 128 -14.41 9.12 -14.23
C LYS A 128 -15.24 10.30 -14.73
N GLU A 129 -14.62 11.45 -15.01
CA GLU A 129 -15.33 12.65 -15.47
C GLU A 129 -15.80 12.54 -16.93
N ILE A 130 -15.02 11.90 -17.81
CA ILE A 130 -15.42 11.68 -19.22
C ILE A 130 -16.66 10.78 -19.33
N LYS A 131 -16.84 9.80 -18.43
CA LYS A 131 -18.05 8.94 -18.40
C LYS A 131 -19.30 9.69 -17.92
N ILE A 132 -19.15 10.70 -17.05
CA ILE A 132 -20.28 11.49 -16.56
C ILE A 132 -20.78 12.43 -17.67
N LEU A 133 -19.88 13.06 -18.41
CA LEU A 133 -20.25 13.98 -19.49
C LEU A 133 -21.00 13.27 -20.64
N LYS A 134 -20.59 12.05 -21.01
CA LYS A 134 -21.28 11.27 -22.07
C LYS A 134 -22.69 10.78 -21.70
N ASN A 135 -23.05 10.76 -20.42
CA ASN A 135 -24.39 10.35 -19.96
C ASN A 135 -25.35 11.55 -19.80
N VAL A 136 -24.87 12.79 -19.95
CA VAL A 136 -25.68 14.01 -19.82
C VAL A 136 -26.16 14.53 -21.19
N ASP A 137 -25.46 14.21 -22.27
CA ASP A 137 -25.82 14.64 -23.64
C ASP A 137 -26.76 13.64 -24.36
N GLY A 138 -27.37 12.70 -23.63
CA GLY A 138 -28.14 11.58 -24.18
C GLY A 138 -29.58 11.45 -23.69
N ASP A 139 -30.18 12.53 -23.18
CA ASP A 139 -31.61 12.66 -22.83
C ASP A 139 -32.22 13.88 -23.56
#